data_AF-A0A6A7BA04-F1
#
_entry.id   AF-A0A6A7BA04-F1
#
_cell.length_a   1.000
_cell.length_b   1.000
_cell.length_c   1.000
_cell.angle_alpha   90.00
_cell.angle_beta   90.00
_cell.angle_gamma   90.00
#
_symmetry.space_group_name_H-M   'P 1'
#
loop_
_entity.id
_entity.type
_entity.pdbx_description
1 polymer ?
#
loop_
_entity_poly.entity_id
_entity_poly.type
_entity_poly.pdbx_seq_one_letter_code
_entity_poly.pdbx_strand_id
1 'polypeptide(L)'
;MAAGNRKERRANASANASQASSSSTTTASKTSGRGFQPTTQIDQDGVEMILKHPDYSGPKGKTLFQLAEERQQELDREKLGGWNLGASIQPTAGTTSDAAIGPAGDALLYCTSMAALHLTLDVIVYSQYREEILWGEITRRAAAATPIFMLLVYLTHVNFSYRFPTLRDVSFFAGSVMAGCYLVYSANKHGYFYVMKAAPPVGTLWIWSVVEMSLPFAAMNAVAVLGYIWWNGYELF
;
A
#
# COMPACT_ATOMS: atom_id res chain seq x y z
N MET A 1 29.45 1.79 -69.33
CA MET A 1 29.54 3.28 -69.38
C MET A 1 28.44 3.80 -68.47
N ALA A 2 28.62 4.67 -67.49
CA ALA A 2 29.73 5.54 -67.15
C ALA A 2 29.87 5.62 -65.61
N ALA A 3 31.11 5.61 -65.15
CA ALA A 3 31.50 5.98 -63.81
C ALA A 3 31.47 7.51 -63.69
N GLY A 4 30.77 8.05 -62.71
CA GLY A 4 30.78 9.49 -62.43
C GLY A 4 29.93 9.81 -61.22
N ASN A 5 30.59 10.01 -60.06
CA ASN A 5 30.18 10.97 -59.00
C ASN A 5 30.94 10.83 -57.68
N ARG A 6 32.00 10.02 -57.61
CA ARG A 6 32.80 9.93 -56.36
C ARG A 6 33.63 11.18 -56.06
N LYS A 7 33.94 12.02 -57.06
CA LYS A 7 34.71 13.27 -56.89
C LYS A 7 33.86 14.44 -56.38
N GLU A 8 32.62 14.59 -56.82
CA GLU A 8 31.71 15.65 -56.33
C GLU A 8 31.35 15.47 -54.84
N ARG A 9 31.20 14.22 -54.38
CA ARG A 9 30.90 13.92 -52.97
C ARG A 9 32.05 14.25 -52.01
N ARG A 10 33.30 14.38 -52.50
CA ARG A 10 34.45 14.80 -51.66
C ARG A 10 34.60 16.32 -51.60
N ALA A 11 34.25 17.05 -52.67
CA ALA A 11 34.28 18.51 -52.68
C ALA A 11 33.23 19.13 -51.73
N ASN A 12 32.02 18.55 -51.66
CA ASN A 12 30.98 19.02 -50.74
C ASN A 12 31.27 18.68 -49.26
N ALA A 13 32.08 17.65 -48.99
CA ALA A 13 32.51 17.34 -47.62
C ALA A 13 33.60 18.33 -47.13
N SER A 14 34.49 18.80 -48.01
CA SER A 14 35.48 19.82 -47.67
C SER A 14 34.92 21.24 -47.57
N ALA A 15 33.81 21.55 -48.25
CA ALA A 15 33.15 22.86 -48.15
C ALA A 15 32.34 23.03 -46.85
N ASN A 16 31.74 21.96 -46.32
CA ASN A 16 31.01 22.02 -45.04
C ASN A 16 31.91 21.91 -43.79
N ALA A 17 33.17 21.49 -43.94
CA ALA A 17 34.13 21.47 -42.83
C ALA A 17 34.75 22.84 -42.54
N SER A 18 34.75 23.78 -43.50
CA SER A 18 35.28 25.14 -43.34
C SER A 18 34.23 26.18 -42.91
N GLN A 19 32.96 25.78 -42.76
CA GLN A 19 31.88 26.61 -42.18
C GLN A 19 31.50 26.22 -40.74
N ALA A 20 32.22 25.27 -40.13
CA ALA A 20 32.06 24.86 -38.73
C ALA A 20 33.02 25.58 -37.75
N SER A 21 33.66 26.69 -38.18
CA SER A 21 34.64 27.43 -37.37
C SER A 21 34.38 28.95 -37.31
N SER A 22 33.12 29.39 -37.36
CA SER A 22 32.78 30.79 -37.08
C SER A 22 31.33 30.97 -36.59
N SER A 23 31.08 30.56 -35.35
CA SER A 23 30.07 31.17 -34.45
C SER A 23 30.11 30.49 -33.08
N SER A 24 31.31 30.23 -32.59
CA SER A 24 31.51 30.08 -31.16
C SER A 24 31.67 31.48 -30.59
N THR A 25 30.57 32.10 -30.14
CA THR A 25 30.65 33.11 -29.06
C THR A 25 31.07 32.36 -27.80
N THR A 26 32.32 31.94 -27.84
CA THR A 26 33.11 31.53 -26.71
C THR A 26 33.34 32.85 -26.00
N THR A 27 32.56 33.15 -24.96
CA THR A 27 33.08 34.00 -23.89
C THR A 27 34.23 33.21 -23.32
N ALA A 28 35.40 33.41 -23.94
CA ALA A 28 36.65 32.86 -23.51
C ALA A 28 36.86 33.42 -22.11
N SER A 29 36.56 32.60 -21.10
CA SER A 29 37.21 32.71 -19.82
C SER A 29 38.70 32.55 -20.11
N LYS A 30 39.35 33.68 -20.40
CA LYS A 30 40.78 33.84 -20.16
C LYS A 30 40.94 33.61 -18.67
N THR A 31 41.09 32.35 -18.29
CA THR A 31 41.73 31.93 -17.05
C THR A 31 43.20 32.27 -17.22
N SER A 32 43.50 33.57 -17.29
CA SER A 32 44.77 34.07 -16.84
C SER A 32 44.78 33.76 -15.36
N GLY A 33 45.61 32.79 -14.96
CA GLY A 33 45.97 32.56 -13.57
C GLY A 33 46.61 33.82 -13.01
N ARG A 34 45.76 34.79 -12.66
CA ARG A 34 46.14 35.93 -11.84
C ARG A 34 45.70 35.50 -10.45
N GLY A 35 46.69 35.07 -9.65
CA GLY A 35 46.47 34.70 -8.27
C GLY A 35 45.60 35.74 -7.58
N PHE A 36 44.71 35.27 -6.71
CA PHE A 36 43.83 36.10 -5.91
C PHE A 36 44.66 37.21 -5.25
N GLN A 37 44.62 38.43 -5.80
CA GLN A 37 45.29 39.56 -5.21
C GLN A 37 44.33 40.11 -4.15
N PRO A 38 44.68 40.08 -2.85
CA PRO A 38 43.84 40.67 -1.83
C PRO A 38 43.86 42.18 -2.03
N THR A 39 42.87 42.70 -2.75
CA THR A 39 42.64 44.14 -2.88
C THR A 39 41.61 44.53 -1.82
N THR A 40 41.85 45.63 -1.11
CA THR A 40 40.90 46.20 -0.15
C THR A 40 39.75 46.95 -0.82
N GLN A 41 39.74 47.00 -2.15
CA GLN A 41 38.72 47.63 -2.97
C GLN A 41 37.90 46.55 -3.66
N ILE A 42 36.57 46.66 -3.57
CA ILE A 42 35.60 45.77 -4.19
C ILE A 42 35.45 46.22 -5.65
N ASP A 43 35.63 45.30 -6.59
CA ASP A 43 35.43 45.56 -8.03
C ASP A 43 33.94 45.82 -8.34
N GLN A 44 33.63 46.49 -9.45
CA GLN A 44 32.24 46.83 -9.83
C GLN A 44 31.34 45.59 -9.88
N ASP A 45 31.85 44.47 -10.40
CA ASP A 45 31.15 43.18 -10.43
C ASP A 45 30.85 42.65 -9.01
N GLY A 46 31.75 42.89 -8.05
CA GLY A 46 31.55 42.52 -6.65
C GLY A 46 30.51 43.40 -5.96
N VAL A 47 30.47 44.70 -6.28
CA VAL A 47 29.45 45.63 -5.79
C VAL A 47 28.07 45.25 -6.35
N GLU A 48 28.00 44.92 -7.64
CA GLU A 48 26.76 44.49 -8.29
C GLU A 48 26.26 43.15 -7.71
N MET A 49 27.17 42.22 -7.40
CA MET A 49 26.83 40.97 -6.71
C MET A 49 26.29 41.19 -5.29
N ILE A 50 26.84 42.15 -4.54
CA ILE A 50 26.37 42.49 -3.18
C ILE A 50 25.01 43.19 -3.21
N LEU A 51 24.72 43.97 -4.25
CA LEU A 51 23.46 44.71 -4.42
C LEU A 51 22.35 43.89 -5.10
N LYS A 52 22.66 42.70 -5.62
CA LYS A 52 21.67 41.87 -6.30
C LYS A 52 20.76 41.20 -5.28
N HIS A 53 19.52 41.66 -5.20
CA HIS A 53 18.49 41.00 -4.41
C HIS A 53 18.24 39.58 -4.94
N PRO A 54 17.96 38.60 -4.05
CA PRO A 54 17.54 37.26 -4.46
C PRO A 54 16.30 37.35 -5.36
N ASP A 55 16.31 36.64 -6.48
CA ASP A 55 15.15 36.56 -7.36
C ASP A 55 14.05 35.76 -6.63
N TYR A 56 13.04 36.46 -6.13
CA TYR A 56 11.85 35.88 -5.48
C TYR A 56 10.77 35.45 -6.48
N SER A 57 11.06 35.49 -7.79
CA SER A 57 10.14 34.88 -8.75
C SER A 57 10.06 33.39 -8.45
N GLY A 58 8.84 32.95 -8.10
CA GLY A 58 8.54 31.55 -7.84
C GLY A 58 8.94 30.65 -9.02
N PRO A 59 8.92 29.32 -8.83
CA PRO A 59 9.39 28.38 -9.83
C PRO A 59 8.78 28.68 -11.21
N LYS A 60 9.64 28.98 -12.19
CA LYS A 60 9.26 29.37 -13.57
C LYS A 60 8.70 28.19 -14.39
N GLY A 61 8.56 27.01 -13.80
CA GLY A 61 8.05 25.80 -14.42
C GLY A 61 6.94 25.15 -13.59
N LYS A 62 6.29 24.12 -14.13
CA LYS A 62 5.24 23.37 -13.45
C LYS A 62 5.73 22.91 -12.07
N THR A 63 4.93 23.19 -11.04
CA THR A 63 5.25 22.75 -9.68
C THR A 63 5.13 21.22 -9.59
N LEU A 64 5.84 20.60 -8.64
CA LEU A 64 5.74 19.15 -8.43
C LEU A 64 4.30 18.70 -8.15
N PHE A 65 3.51 19.55 -7.48
CA PHE A 65 2.08 19.33 -7.27
C PHE A 65 1.29 19.34 -8.58
N GLN A 66 1.53 20.31 -9.47
CA GLN A 66 0.87 20.37 -10.77
C GLN A 66 1.25 19.19 -11.66
N LEU A 67 2.51 18.75 -11.62
CA LEU A 67 2.96 17.57 -12.37
C LEU A 67 2.35 16.27 -11.81
N ALA A 68 2.24 16.15 -10.48
CA ALA A 68 1.57 15.02 -9.85
C ALA A 68 0.08 14.97 -10.20
N GLU A 69 -0.60 16.13 -10.18
CA GLU A 69 -2.02 16.23 -10.51
C GLU A 69 -2.29 15.95 -12.01
N GLU A 70 -1.42 16.41 -12.91
CA GLU A 70 -1.50 16.09 -14.33
C GLU A 70 -1.37 14.58 -14.59
N ARG A 71 -0.43 13.91 -13.89
CA ARG A 71 -0.30 12.44 -13.96
C ARG A 71 -1.50 11.72 -13.36
N GLN A 72 -2.06 12.21 -12.26
CA GLN A 72 -3.26 11.64 -11.66
C GLN A 72 -4.45 11.72 -12.63
N GLN A 73 -4.62 12.85 -13.31
CA GLN A 73 -5.67 13.05 -14.31
C GLN A 73 -5.49 12.15 -15.55
N GLU A 74 -4.26 11.91 -15.98
CA GLU A 74 -3.97 10.95 -17.06
C GLU A 74 -4.37 9.53 -16.66
N LEU A 75 -4.04 9.10 -15.44
CA LEU A 75 -4.40 7.79 -14.90
C LEU A 75 -5.91 7.62 -14.76
N ASP A 76 -6.62 8.62 -14.24
CA ASP A 76 -8.06 8.59 -14.11
C ASP A 76 -8.75 8.54 -15.48
N ARG A 77 -8.20 9.24 -16.49
CA ARG A 77 -8.68 9.19 -17.87
C ARG A 77 -8.47 7.81 -18.51
N GLU A 78 -7.34 7.16 -18.27
CA GLU A 78 -7.10 5.78 -18.71
C GLU A 78 -8.02 4.77 -18.02
N LYS A 79 -8.26 4.95 -16.71
CA LYS A 79 -9.14 4.09 -15.90
C LYS A 79 -10.61 4.17 -16.32
N LEU A 80 -11.05 5.31 -16.85
CA LEU A 80 -12.41 5.50 -17.40
C LEU A 80 -12.60 4.86 -18.80
N GLY A 81 -11.53 4.66 -19.56
CA GLY A 81 -11.57 4.07 -20.91
C GLY A 81 -11.40 2.55 -20.96
N GLY A 82 -10.86 1.94 -19.90
CA GLY A 82 -10.54 0.52 -19.85
C GLY A 82 -11.41 -0.26 -18.89
N TRP A 83 -12.56 -0.77 -19.36
CA TRP A 83 -13.13 -1.98 -18.77
C TRP A 83 -12.27 -3.15 -19.26
N ASN A 84 -11.07 -3.33 -18.70
CA ASN A 84 -10.25 -4.50 -19.00
C ASN A 84 -9.60 -5.11 -17.76
N LEU A 85 -9.75 -6.43 -17.76
CA LEU A 85 -9.42 -7.43 -16.79
C LEU A 85 -7.90 -7.69 -16.84
N GLY A 86 -7.20 -7.45 -15.73
CA GLY A 86 -5.86 -8.01 -15.50
C GLY A 86 -4.69 -7.03 -15.56
N ALA A 87 -4.10 -6.81 -14.38
CA ALA A 87 -2.68 -6.57 -14.10
C ALA A 87 -1.90 -5.50 -14.90
N SER A 88 -1.63 -4.38 -14.25
CA SER A 88 -0.34 -3.68 -14.38
C SER A 88 -0.05 -2.85 -13.11
N ILE A 89 1.15 -3.03 -12.57
CA ILE A 89 1.69 -2.32 -11.40
C ILE A 89 2.05 -0.90 -11.82
N GLN A 90 1.55 0.12 -11.11
CA GLN A 90 1.94 1.51 -11.29
C GLN A 90 2.15 2.19 -9.92
N PRO A 91 3.27 2.92 -9.72
CA PRO A 91 3.57 3.53 -8.43
C PRO A 91 2.81 4.85 -8.30
N THR A 92 1.93 4.96 -7.31
CA THR A 92 1.26 6.22 -6.98
C THR A 92 1.86 6.79 -5.70
N ALA A 93 2.46 7.97 -5.82
CA ALA A 93 2.83 8.79 -4.68
C ALA A 93 1.56 9.46 -4.12
N GLY A 94 1.21 9.17 -2.87
CA GLY A 94 0.32 10.05 -2.09
C GLY A 94 -1.02 9.49 -1.60
N THR A 95 -1.40 8.25 -1.92
CA THR A 95 -2.50 7.56 -1.22
C THR A 95 -1.92 6.46 -0.36
N THR A 96 -1.90 6.70 0.94
CA THR A 96 -1.44 5.80 1.98
C THR A 96 -2.12 4.42 1.87
N SER A 97 -1.31 3.36 1.96
CA SER A 97 -1.62 1.92 2.13
C SER A 97 -2.45 1.19 1.07
N ASP A 98 -3.48 1.79 0.47
CA ASP A 98 -4.56 0.97 -0.14
C ASP A 98 -4.32 0.66 -1.64
N ALA A 99 -3.28 1.24 -2.25
CA ALA A 99 -2.99 1.08 -3.68
C ALA A 99 -1.77 0.19 -3.99
N ALA A 100 -0.98 -0.21 -3.01
CA ALA A 100 0.36 -0.78 -3.27
C ALA A 100 0.33 -2.22 -3.81
N ILE A 101 -0.72 -3.00 -3.52
CA ILE A 101 -0.65 -4.46 -3.63
C ILE A 101 -1.83 -5.06 -4.45
N GLY A 102 -2.83 -4.24 -4.82
CA GLY A 102 -4.03 -4.70 -5.54
C GLY A 102 -4.93 -5.63 -4.69
N PRO A 103 -6.15 -5.95 -5.16
CA PRO A 103 -7.11 -6.73 -4.36
C PRO A 103 -6.59 -8.11 -3.94
N ALA A 104 -5.75 -8.72 -4.78
CA ALA A 104 -5.19 -10.04 -4.51
C ALA A 104 -4.21 -10.03 -3.35
N GLY A 105 -3.33 -9.03 -3.27
CA GLY A 105 -2.37 -9.01 -2.18
C GLY A 105 -2.89 -8.31 -0.93
N ASP A 106 -3.90 -7.45 -1.03
CA ASP A 106 -4.67 -7.03 0.16
C ASP A 106 -5.30 -8.25 0.84
N ALA A 107 -5.96 -9.11 0.06
CA ALA A 107 -6.45 -10.39 0.55
C ALA A 107 -5.33 -11.29 1.11
N LEU A 108 -4.12 -11.26 0.53
CA LEU A 108 -2.96 -12.02 1.03
C LEU A 108 -2.45 -11.47 2.37
N LEU A 109 -2.40 -10.15 2.55
CA LEU A 109 -1.99 -9.52 3.82
C LEU A 109 -3.01 -9.81 4.93
N TYR A 110 -4.30 -9.67 4.63
CA TYR A 110 -5.37 -10.03 5.56
C TYR A 110 -5.35 -11.53 5.87
N CYS A 111 -5.18 -12.40 4.86
CA CYS A 111 -5.08 -13.85 5.06
C CYS A 111 -3.88 -14.21 5.93
N THR A 112 -2.72 -13.56 5.71
CA THR A 112 -1.51 -13.77 6.53
C THR A 112 -1.76 -13.39 7.98
N SER A 113 -2.41 -12.25 8.21
CA SER A 113 -2.76 -11.77 9.56
C SER A 113 -3.76 -12.70 10.26
N MET A 114 -4.77 -13.17 9.53
CA MET A 114 -5.75 -14.15 10.00
C MET A 114 -5.10 -15.49 10.34
N ALA A 115 -4.19 -15.98 9.50
CA ALA A 115 -3.46 -17.22 9.75
C ALA A 115 -2.58 -17.12 11.01
N ALA A 116 -1.91 -15.98 11.20
CA ALA A 116 -1.11 -15.73 12.40
C ALA A 116 -2.00 -15.72 13.65
N LEU A 117 -3.12 -14.98 13.64
CA LEU A 117 -4.07 -14.94 14.75
C LEU A 117 -4.63 -16.34 15.06
N HIS A 118 -5.05 -17.09 14.05
CA HIS A 118 -5.52 -18.46 14.20
C HIS A 118 -4.48 -19.36 14.86
N LEU A 119 -3.23 -19.34 14.38
CA LEU A 119 -2.15 -20.12 14.98
C LEU A 119 -1.88 -19.70 16.43
N THR A 120 -1.90 -18.39 16.72
CA THR A 120 -1.72 -17.89 18.09
C THR A 120 -2.83 -18.37 19.02
N LEU A 121 -4.10 -18.28 18.59
CA LEU A 121 -5.22 -18.81 19.39
C LEU A 121 -5.10 -20.32 19.58
N ASP A 122 -4.69 -21.06 18.55
CA ASP A 122 -4.52 -22.52 18.64
C ASP A 122 -3.45 -22.89 19.68
N VAL A 123 -2.29 -22.22 19.65
CA VAL A 123 -1.23 -22.41 20.64
C VAL A 123 -1.68 -22.03 22.05
N ILE A 124 -2.40 -20.90 22.20
CA ILE A 124 -2.89 -20.45 23.50
C ILE A 124 -3.86 -21.45 24.09
N VAL A 125 -4.85 -21.93 23.31
CA VAL A 125 -5.88 -22.84 23.83
C VAL A 125 -5.27 -24.18 24.26
N TYR A 126 -4.33 -24.74 23.50
CA TYR A 126 -3.60 -25.95 23.93
C TYR A 126 -2.77 -25.70 25.20
N SER A 127 -2.15 -24.53 25.30
CA SER A 127 -1.39 -24.13 26.49
C SER A 127 -2.28 -23.95 27.73
N GLN A 128 -3.50 -23.41 27.55
CA GLN A 128 -4.48 -23.19 28.62
C GLN A 128 -4.93 -24.50 29.28
N TYR A 129 -5.10 -25.55 28.47
CA TYR A 129 -5.51 -26.87 28.95
C TYR A 129 -4.32 -27.81 29.25
N ARG A 130 -3.08 -27.32 29.13
CA ARG A 130 -1.84 -28.09 29.37
C ARG A 130 -1.71 -29.36 28.51
N GLU A 131 -2.18 -29.30 27.26
CA GLU A 131 -2.08 -30.40 26.32
C GLU A 131 -0.78 -30.30 25.50
N GLU A 132 -0.24 -31.45 25.06
CA GLU A 132 0.97 -31.46 24.24
C GLU A 132 0.74 -30.82 22.86
N ILE A 133 1.63 -29.90 22.49
CA ILE A 133 1.53 -29.13 21.23
C ILE A 133 2.06 -29.98 20.07
N LEU A 134 1.14 -30.68 19.40
CA LEU A 134 1.43 -31.41 18.17
C LEU A 134 1.44 -30.45 16.96
N TRP A 135 2.62 -29.89 16.65
CA TRP A 135 2.79 -28.92 15.55
C TRP A 135 2.25 -29.41 14.20
N GLY A 136 2.37 -30.70 13.90
CA GLY A 136 1.82 -31.28 12.66
C GLY A 136 0.29 -31.19 12.57
N GLU A 137 -0.42 -31.37 13.69
CA GLU A 137 -1.87 -31.26 13.71
C GLU A 137 -2.34 -29.81 13.66
N ILE A 138 -1.68 -28.93 14.41
CA ILE A 138 -1.97 -27.50 14.47
C ILE A 138 -1.77 -26.86 13.09
N THR A 139 -0.63 -27.13 12.44
CA THR A 139 -0.34 -26.60 11.10
C THR A 139 -1.30 -27.16 10.05
N ARG A 140 -1.66 -28.45 10.11
CA ARG A 140 -2.67 -29.03 9.22
C ARG A 140 -4.05 -28.40 9.41
N ARG A 141 -4.47 -28.18 10.66
CA ARG A 141 -5.75 -27.53 10.98
C ARG A 141 -5.76 -26.07 10.53
N ALA A 142 -4.69 -25.33 10.80
CA ALA A 142 -4.52 -23.97 10.32
C ALA A 142 -4.55 -23.91 8.80
N ALA A 143 -3.80 -24.77 8.10
CA ALA A 143 -3.80 -24.85 6.65
C ALA A 143 -5.18 -25.19 6.07
N ALA A 144 -5.98 -26.02 6.75
CA ALA A 144 -7.35 -26.31 6.35
C ALA A 144 -8.32 -25.13 6.57
N ALA A 145 -8.07 -24.28 7.57
CA ALA A 145 -8.85 -23.07 7.86
C ALA A 145 -8.48 -21.89 6.94
N THR A 146 -7.21 -21.77 6.54
CA THR A 146 -6.70 -20.71 5.66
C THR A 146 -7.52 -20.46 4.39
N PRO A 147 -7.92 -21.47 3.58
CA PRO A 147 -8.72 -21.21 2.38
C PRO A 147 -10.10 -20.64 2.70
N ILE A 148 -10.68 -21.01 3.85
CA ILE A 148 -11.96 -20.46 4.31
C ILE A 148 -11.77 -18.98 4.67
N PHE A 149 -10.72 -18.63 5.39
CA PHE A 149 -10.40 -17.23 5.70
C PHE A 149 -10.11 -16.42 4.44
N MET A 150 -9.33 -16.96 3.50
CA MET A 150 -9.04 -16.31 2.22
C MET A 150 -10.34 -16.03 1.45
N LEU A 151 -11.26 -17.01 1.39
CA LEU A 151 -12.55 -16.85 0.71
C LEU A 151 -13.40 -15.76 1.38
N LEU A 152 -13.50 -15.78 2.72
CA LEU A 152 -14.29 -14.79 3.48
C LEU A 152 -13.72 -13.37 3.34
N VAL A 153 -12.40 -13.22 3.46
CA VAL A 153 -11.71 -11.94 3.25
C VAL A 153 -11.93 -11.45 1.83
N TYR A 154 -11.72 -12.31 0.82
CA TYR A 154 -11.95 -11.94 -0.57
C TYR A 154 -13.39 -11.48 -0.79
N LEU A 155 -14.39 -12.25 -0.35
CA LEU A 155 -15.80 -11.91 -0.52
C LEU A 155 -16.14 -10.56 0.12
N THR A 156 -15.59 -10.27 1.29
CA THR A 156 -15.86 -9.05 2.06
C THR A 156 -15.12 -7.83 1.52
N HIS A 157 -13.99 -8.04 0.83
CA HIS A 157 -13.16 -6.97 0.23
C HIS A 157 -13.40 -6.80 -1.28
N VAL A 158 -14.29 -7.58 -1.89
CA VAL A 158 -14.73 -7.32 -3.27
C VAL A 158 -15.45 -5.96 -3.32
N ASN A 159 -15.21 -5.20 -4.40
CA ASN A 159 -15.80 -3.86 -4.64
C ASN A 159 -17.33 -3.78 -4.40
N PHE A 160 -18.04 -4.89 -4.59
CA PHE A 160 -19.48 -5.00 -4.32
C PHE A 160 -19.83 -4.78 -2.83
N SER A 161 -19.00 -5.28 -1.91
CA SER A 161 -19.21 -5.17 -0.46
C SER A 161 -19.15 -3.71 0.01
N TYR A 162 -18.20 -2.93 -0.55
CA TYR A 162 -18.07 -1.50 -0.27
C TYR A 162 -19.21 -0.65 -0.84
N ARG A 163 -20.05 -1.19 -1.73
CA ARG A 163 -21.19 -0.47 -2.31
C ARG A 163 -22.30 -0.23 -1.28
N PHE A 164 -22.43 -1.10 -0.27
CA PHE A 164 -23.48 -1.08 0.74
C PHE A 164 -22.87 -1.22 2.16
N PRO A 165 -22.29 -0.15 2.72
CA PRO A 165 -21.54 -0.21 3.98
C PRO A 165 -22.40 -0.67 5.17
N THR A 166 -23.68 -0.30 5.20
CA THR A 166 -24.60 -0.71 6.27
C THR A 166 -24.89 -2.21 6.26
N LEU A 167 -25.04 -2.81 5.07
CA LEU A 167 -25.28 -4.26 4.94
C LEU A 167 -24.05 -5.05 5.41
N ARG A 168 -22.86 -4.57 5.04
CA ARG A 168 -21.57 -5.13 5.47
C ARG A 168 -21.45 -5.10 6.99
N ASP A 169 -21.66 -3.94 7.61
CA ASP A 169 -21.59 -3.78 9.07
C ASP A 169 -22.61 -4.66 9.80
N VAL A 170 -23.84 -4.77 9.30
CA VAL A 170 -24.87 -5.66 9.86
C VAL A 170 -24.47 -7.13 9.72
N SER A 171 -23.87 -7.53 8.59
CA SER A 171 -23.43 -8.93 8.40
C SER A 171 -22.29 -9.31 9.35
N PHE A 172 -21.32 -8.43 9.55
CA PHE A 172 -20.25 -8.62 10.52
C PHE A 172 -20.78 -8.59 11.94
N PHE A 173 -21.73 -7.70 12.25
CA PHE A 173 -22.38 -7.66 13.55
C PHE A 173 -23.09 -8.99 13.86
N ALA A 174 -23.92 -9.49 12.94
CA ALA A 174 -24.62 -10.75 13.11
C ALA A 174 -23.66 -11.94 13.25
N GLY A 175 -22.66 -12.04 12.36
CA GLY A 175 -21.64 -13.08 12.41
C GLY A 175 -20.83 -13.05 13.70
N SER A 176 -20.47 -11.86 14.16
CA SER A 176 -19.73 -11.64 15.41
C SER A 176 -20.55 -12.03 16.64
N VAL A 177 -21.84 -11.68 16.70
CA VAL A 177 -22.71 -12.08 17.83
C VAL A 177 -22.87 -13.60 17.85
N MET A 178 -23.11 -14.23 16.70
CA MET A 178 -23.21 -15.68 16.61
C MET A 178 -21.92 -16.38 17.04
N ALA A 179 -20.76 -15.91 16.56
CA ALA A 179 -19.46 -16.49 16.89
C ALA A 179 -19.12 -16.32 18.38
N GLY A 180 -19.32 -15.12 18.94
CA GLY A 180 -19.08 -14.84 20.35
C GLY A 180 -19.98 -15.68 21.28
N CYS A 181 -21.29 -15.72 21.01
CA CYS A 181 -22.22 -16.54 21.78
C CYS A 181 -21.90 -18.04 21.65
N TYR A 182 -21.53 -18.51 20.46
CA TYR A 182 -21.14 -19.91 20.24
C TYR A 182 -19.87 -20.28 21.00
N LEU A 183 -18.87 -19.41 21.07
CA LEU A 183 -17.65 -19.65 21.87
C LEU A 183 -17.97 -19.80 23.35
N VAL A 184 -18.75 -18.87 23.89
CA VAL A 184 -19.21 -18.91 25.29
C VAL A 184 -19.98 -20.20 25.57
N TYR A 185 -20.93 -20.54 24.70
CA TYR A 185 -21.72 -21.76 24.80
C TYR A 185 -20.82 -23.00 24.76
N SER A 186 -19.90 -23.06 23.79
CA SER A 186 -18.99 -24.18 23.62
C SER A 186 -18.08 -24.37 24.82
N ALA A 187 -17.52 -23.29 25.36
CA ALA A 187 -16.65 -23.34 26.53
C ALA A 187 -17.38 -23.82 27.80
N ASN A 188 -18.68 -23.53 27.94
CA ASN A 188 -19.47 -23.92 29.11
C ASN A 188 -20.13 -25.32 28.98
N LYS A 189 -20.45 -25.78 27.76
CA LYS A 189 -21.26 -26.99 27.53
C LYS A 189 -20.51 -28.14 26.88
N HIS A 190 -19.38 -27.90 26.22
CA HIS A 190 -18.63 -28.95 25.56
C HIS A 190 -17.36 -29.33 26.34
N GLY A 191 -16.91 -30.56 26.15
CA GLY A 191 -15.65 -31.03 26.72
C GLY A 191 -14.46 -30.29 26.11
N TYR A 192 -13.35 -30.22 26.86
CA TYR A 192 -12.17 -29.44 26.50
C TYR A 192 -11.62 -29.75 25.09
N PHE A 193 -11.59 -31.01 24.65
CA PHE A 193 -11.12 -31.38 23.32
C PHE A 193 -11.94 -30.76 22.19
N TYR A 194 -13.24 -30.56 22.40
CA TYR A 194 -14.09 -29.88 21.42
C TYR A 194 -13.75 -28.40 21.37
N VAL A 195 -13.65 -27.77 22.53
CA VAL A 195 -13.28 -26.35 22.68
C VAL A 195 -11.92 -26.08 22.03
N MET A 196 -10.93 -26.94 22.24
CA MET A 196 -9.61 -26.84 21.62
C MET A 196 -9.63 -26.78 20.09
N LYS A 197 -10.56 -27.52 19.45
CA LYS A 197 -10.62 -27.60 17.99
C LYS A 197 -11.53 -26.52 17.40
N ALA A 198 -12.56 -26.11 18.13
CA ALA A 198 -13.55 -25.13 17.68
C ALA A 198 -13.14 -23.68 18.00
N ALA A 199 -12.49 -23.44 19.15
CA ALA A 199 -12.20 -22.10 19.62
C ALA A 199 -11.22 -21.31 18.73
N PRO A 200 -10.13 -21.89 18.20
CA PRO A 200 -9.19 -21.13 17.37
C PRO A 200 -9.83 -20.57 16.08
N PRO A 201 -10.54 -21.36 15.24
CA PRO A 201 -11.17 -20.81 14.04
C PRO A 201 -12.34 -19.88 14.35
N VAL A 202 -13.18 -20.20 15.34
CA VAL A 202 -14.33 -19.34 15.65
C VAL A 202 -13.89 -18.05 16.34
N GLY A 203 -12.89 -18.09 17.22
CA GLY A 203 -12.30 -16.92 17.85
C GLY A 203 -11.65 -15.99 16.83
N THR A 204 -10.98 -16.56 15.83
CA THR A 204 -10.43 -15.79 14.71
C THR A 204 -11.51 -15.04 13.95
N LEU A 205 -12.60 -15.73 13.58
CA LEU A 205 -13.72 -15.09 12.89
C LEU A 205 -14.43 -14.04 13.74
N TRP A 206 -14.54 -14.27 15.04
CA TRP A 206 -15.15 -13.32 15.96
C TRP A 206 -14.33 -12.03 16.05
N ILE A 207 -13.03 -12.14 16.36
CA ILE A 207 -12.14 -10.98 16.46
C ILE A 207 -12.09 -10.20 15.15
N TRP A 208 -11.92 -10.91 14.03
CA TRP A 208 -11.93 -10.29 12.70
C TRP A 208 -13.22 -9.52 12.42
N SER A 209 -14.38 -10.11 12.74
CA SER A 209 -15.67 -9.45 12.54
C SER A 209 -15.82 -8.19 13.40
N VAL A 210 -15.30 -8.19 14.64
CA VAL A 210 -15.28 -7.02 15.54
C VAL A 210 -14.38 -5.92 15.00
N VAL A 211 -13.22 -6.27 14.44
CA VAL A 211 -12.27 -5.28 13.89
C VAL A 211 -12.80 -4.64 12.61
N GLU A 212 -13.52 -5.39 11.77
CA GLU A 212 -14.00 -4.90 10.47
C GLU A 212 -15.28 -4.04 10.56
N MET A 213 -16.07 -4.19 11.63
CA MET A 213 -17.29 -3.38 11.84
C MET A 213 -17.00 -2.01 12.46
N SER A 214 -17.92 -1.06 12.30
CA SER A 214 -17.78 0.24 12.95
C SER A 214 -17.90 0.16 14.49
N LEU A 215 -17.19 1.06 15.17
CA LEU A 215 -17.08 1.13 16.63
C LEU A 215 -18.40 1.00 17.41
N PRO A 216 -19.53 1.63 17.02
CA PRO A 216 -20.79 1.46 17.74
C PRO A 216 -21.33 0.02 17.66
N PHE A 217 -21.22 -0.65 16.51
CA PHE A 217 -21.63 -2.04 16.38
C PHE A 217 -20.70 -2.97 17.17
N ALA A 218 -19.40 -2.66 17.22
CA ALA A 218 -18.45 -3.41 18.04
C ALA A 218 -18.78 -3.32 19.54
N ALA A 219 -19.11 -2.11 20.02
CA ALA A 219 -19.56 -1.91 21.40
C ALA A 219 -20.88 -2.65 21.67
N MET A 220 -21.85 -2.58 20.74
CA MET A 220 -23.09 -3.35 20.85
C MET A 220 -22.85 -4.86 20.85
N ASN A 221 -21.87 -5.36 20.09
CA ASN A 221 -21.53 -6.78 20.05
C ASN A 221 -21.01 -7.24 21.40
N ALA A 222 -20.09 -6.48 22.01
CA ALA A 222 -19.57 -6.78 23.34
C ALA A 222 -20.69 -6.82 24.38
N VAL A 223 -21.61 -5.84 24.36
CA VAL A 223 -22.77 -5.82 25.25
C VAL A 223 -23.69 -7.02 25.00
N ALA A 224 -23.93 -7.40 23.75
CA ALA A 224 -24.77 -8.55 23.40
C ALA A 224 -24.18 -9.87 23.92
N VAL A 225 -22.87 -10.08 23.76
CA VAL A 225 -22.18 -11.29 24.24
C VAL A 225 -22.14 -11.32 25.77
N LEU A 226 -21.85 -10.19 26.43
CA LEU A 226 -21.90 -10.09 27.90
C LEU A 226 -23.32 -10.32 28.45
N GLY A 227 -24.33 -9.76 27.80
CA GLY A 227 -25.73 -10.00 28.12
C GLY A 227 -26.12 -11.48 27.97
N TYR A 228 -25.60 -12.15 26.94
CA TYR A 228 -25.81 -13.58 26.73
C TYR A 228 -25.18 -14.45 27.83
N ILE A 229 -23.97 -14.11 28.27
CA ILE A 229 -23.29 -14.76 29.40
C ILE A 229 -24.14 -14.62 30.67
N TRP A 230 -24.56 -13.39 30.98
CA TRP A 230 -25.35 -13.09 32.17
C TRP A 230 -26.73 -13.78 32.16
N TRP A 231 -27.43 -13.77 31.02
CA TRP A 231 -28.75 -14.38 30.88
C TRP A 231 -28.72 -15.90 31.10
N ASN A 232 -27.67 -16.58 30.63
CA ASN A 232 -27.55 -18.03 30.76
C ASN A 232 -26.83 -18.48 32.04
N GLY A 233 -26.34 -17.54 32.85
CA GLY A 233 -25.58 -17.85 34.07
C GLY A 233 -24.26 -18.59 33.78
N TYR A 234 -23.62 -18.29 32.64
CA TYR A 234 -22.35 -18.89 32.28
C TYR A 234 -21.18 -18.30 33.09
N GLU A 235 -20.18 -19.12 33.38
CA GLU A 235 -18.98 -18.67 34.08
C GLU A 235 -18.01 -17.98 33.11
N LEU A 236 -17.33 -16.95 33.62
CA LEU A 236 -16.20 -16.29 32.95
C LEU A 236 -14.92 -17.00 33.43
N PHE A 237 -14.22 -17.65 32.50
CA PHE A 237 -12.99 -18.42 32.76
C PHE A 237 -11.73 -17.56 32.77
#